data_AF-A0A0S7YE78-F1
#
_entry.id   AF-A0A0S7YE78-F1
#
_cell.length_a   1.000
_cell.length_b   1.000
_cell.length_c   1.000
_cell.angle_alpha   90.00
_cell.angle_beta   90.00
_cell.angle_gamma   90.00
#
_symmetry.space_group_name_H-M   'P 1'
#
loop_
_entity.id
_entity.type
_entity.pdbx_description
1 polymer ?
#
loop_
_entity_poly.entity_id
_entity_poly.type
_entity_poly.pdbx_seq_one_letter_code
_entity_poly.pdbx_strand_id
1 'polypeptide(L)' 'MKKKNKLTCKTGLKKNIIKKKVFDREIALCKMLSRKHGGKCGWGKCKDCGVVPLLIKLHRGKLLEKPSEIKKAKSKIIKI' A
#
# COMPACT_ATOMS: atom_id res chain seq x y z
N MET A 1 -6.71 29.30 -23.72
CA MET A 1 -7.45 28.13 -23.16
C MET A 1 -6.56 27.39 -22.16
N LYS A 2 -6.93 27.37 -20.86
CA LYS A 2 -6.20 26.59 -19.84
C LYS A 2 -6.31 25.10 -20.18
N LYS A 3 -5.18 24.40 -20.38
CA LYS A 3 -5.15 22.94 -20.52
C LYS A 3 -5.87 22.35 -19.30
N LYS A 4 -7.05 21.75 -19.49
CA LYS A 4 -7.73 20.98 -18.44
C LYS A 4 -6.86 19.76 -18.17
N ASN A 5 -5.93 19.87 -17.23
CA ASN A 5 -5.17 18.71 -16.77
C ASN A 5 -6.18 17.68 -16.27
N LYS A 6 -6.25 16.52 -16.93
CA LYS A 6 -7.11 15.40 -16.53
C LYS A 6 -6.72 15.05 -15.08
N LEU A 7 -7.59 15.37 -14.13
CA LEU A 7 -7.39 15.02 -12.72
C LEU A 7 -7.31 13.50 -12.65
N THR A 8 -6.14 12.99 -12.27
CA THR A 8 -5.95 11.57 -12.00
C THR A 8 -5.48 11.43 -10.58
N CYS A 9 -5.72 10.27 -9.98
CA CYS A 9 -5.15 9.89 -8.69
C CYS A 9 -3.61 9.74 -8.72
N LYS A 10 -2.98 9.94 -9.89
CA LYS A 10 -1.53 10.00 -10.11
C LYS A 10 -0.96 11.42 -9.99
N THR A 11 -1.80 12.45 -10.16
CA THR A 11 -1.37 13.84 -10.12
C THR A 11 -0.94 14.22 -8.70
N GLY A 12 0.28 14.72 -8.52
CA GLY A 12 0.76 15.24 -7.22
C GLY A 12 1.28 14.19 -6.23
N LEU A 13 1.60 12.97 -6.65
CA LEU A 13 2.20 11.95 -5.79
C LEU A 13 3.63 12.33 -5.35
N LYS A 14 3.76 12.90 -4.15
CA LYS A 14 5.07 13.13 -3.52
C LYS A 14 5.65 11.80 -3.04
N LYS A 15 6.93 11.56 -3.33
CA LYS A 15 7.70 10.46 -2.74
C LYS A 15 8.05 10.79 -1.29
N ASN A 16 8.21 9.77 -0.46
CA ASN A 16 8.64 9.89 0.94
C ASN A 16 7.74 10.79 1.81
N ILE A 17 6.42 10.79 1.57
CA ILE A 17 5.46 11.44 2.49
C ILE A 17 5.59 10.83 3.88
N ILE A 18 5.76 9.50 3.93
CA ILE A 18 6.17 8.80 5.16
C ILE A 18 7.65 8.41 5.08
N LYS A 19 8.35 8.58 6.21
CA LYS A 19 9.75 8.17 6.36
C LYS A 19 9.84 6.64 6.20
N LYS A 20 10.95 6.17 5.64
CA LYS A 20 11.24 4.72 5.48
C LYS A 20 11.06 3.94 6.79
N LYS A 21 11.51 4.48 7.92
CA LYS A 21 11.35 3.85 9.25
C LYS A 21 9.88 3.60 9.62
N VAL A 22 8.98 4.54 9.30
CA VAL A 22 7.54 4.38 9.55
C VAL A 22 6.98 3.31 8.61
N PHE A 23 7.29 3.39 7.32
CA PHE A 23 6.88 2.38 6.34
C PHE A 23 7.32 0.97 6.77
N ASP A 24 8.59 0.77 7.11
CA ASP A 24 9.14 -0.52 7.51
C ASP A 24 8.45 -1.05 8.79
N ARG A 25 8.18 -0.18 9.78
CA ARG A 25 7.48 -0.54 11.01
C ARG A 25 6.04 -1.00 10.75
N GLU A 26 5.27 -0.23 9.97
CA GLU A 26 3.87 -0.57 9.67
C GLU A 26 3.77 -1.86 8.86
N ILE A 27 4.71 -2.07 7.93
CA ILE A 27 4.82 -3.31 7.15
C ILE A 27 5.14 -4.51 8.05
N ALA A 28 6.08 -4.35 8.99
CA ALA A 28 6.42 -5.40 9.95
C ALA A 28 5.22 -5.77 10.83
N LEU A 29 4.45 -4.76 11.28
CA LEU A 29 3.24 -4.97 12.08
C LEU A 29 2.16 -5.71 11.29
N CYS A 30 1.91 -5.32 10.03
CA CYS A 30 0.98 -6.01 9.14
C CYS A 30 1.37 -7.49 8.95
N LYS A 31 2.66 -7.77 8.75
CA LYS A 31 3.18 -9.15 8.59
C LYS A 31 3.03 -9.97 9.87
N MET A 32 3.34 -9.37 11.02
CA MET A 32 3.21 -10.00 12.33
C MET A 32 1.75 -10.36 12.63
N LEU A 33 0.82 -9.42 12.48
CA LEU A 33 -0.60 -9.65 12.76
C LEU A 33 -1.20 -10.68 11.81
N SER A 34 -0.88 -10.60 10.52
CA SER A 34 -1.34 -11.59 9.55
C SER A 34 -0.87 -13.00 9.90
N ARG A 35 0.34 -13.17 10.43
CA ARG A 35 0.83 -14.49 10.86
C ARG A 35 0.12 -14.95 12.13
N LYS A 36 -0.01 -14.06 13.12
CA LYS A 36 -0.61 -14.37 14.42
C LYS A 36 -2.11 -14.73 14.32
N HIS A 37 -2.83 -14.11 13.39
CA HIS A 37 -4.28 -14.24 13.28
C HIS A 37 -4.77 -14.91 11.98
N GLY A 38 -3.91 -15.69 11.31
CA GLY A 38 -4.31 -16.50 10.15
C GLY A 38 -4.81 -15.68 8.96
N GLY A 39 -4.09 -14.62 8.59
CA GLY A 39 -4.42 -13.76 7.45
C GLY A 39 -5.43 -12.65 7.76
N LYS A 40 -5.58 -12.27 9.03
CA LYS A 40 -6.49 -11.22 9.49
C LYS A 40 -5.78 -10.22 10.40
N CYS A 41 -6.35 -9.03 10.54
CA CYS A 41 -5.99 -8.05 11.57
C CYS A 41 -7.23 -7.22 11.94
N GLY A 42 -7.08 -6.20 12.78
CA GLY A 42 -8.20 -5.32 13.18
C GLY A 42 -8.89 -4.59 12.02
N TRP A 43 -8.27 -4.55 10.84
CA TRP A 43 -8.83 -3.97 9.62
C TRP A 43 -9.57 -5.01 8.73
N GLY A 44 -9.70 -6.26 9.20
CA GLY A 44 -10.34 -7.34 8.47
C GLY A 44 -9.35 -8.33 7.82
N LYS A 45 -9.71 -8.86 6.64
CA LYS A 45 -8.92 -9.88 5.92
C LYS A 45 -7.76 -9.23 5.16
N CYS A 46 -6.54 -9.74 5.34
CA CYS A 46 -5.35 -9.20 4.69
C CYS A 46 -5.39 -9.33 3.15
N LYS A 47 -6.11 -10.34 2.61
CA LYS A 47 -6.34 -10.50 1.17
C LYS A 47 -7.03 -9.28 0.56
N ASP A 48 -8.03 -8.73 1.24
CA ASP A 48 -8.88 -7.64 0.76
C ASP A 48 -8.40 -6.26 1.24
N CYS A 49 -7.39 -6.23 2.11
CA CYS A 49 -6.90 -5.01 2.77
C CYS A 49 -6.23 -3.99 1.80
N GLY A 50 -6.60 -2.72 1.89
CA GLY A 50 -6.04 -1.62 1.09
C GLY A 50 -4.78 -0.95 1.68
N VAL A 51 -4.38 -1.32 2.90
CA VAL A 51 -3.30 -0.64 3.65
C VAL A 51 -1.94 -0.80 2.96
N VAL A 52 -1.60 -2.00 2.46
CA VAL A 52 -0.31 -2.23 1.80
C VAL A 52 -0.13 -1.36 0.53
N PRO A 53 -1.08 -1.33 -0.43
CA PRO A 53 -1.03 -0.39 -1.55
C PRO A 53 -0.94 1.08 -1.12
N LEU A 54 -1.65 1.47 -0.06
CA LEU A 54 -1.62 2.83 0.47
C LEU A 54 -0.23 3.20 1.03
N LEU A 55 0.37 2.34 1.84
CA LEU A 55 1.72 2.55 2.37
C LEU A 55 2.77 2.67 1.25
N ILE A 56 2.63 1.85 0.19
CA ILE A 56 3.49 1.94 -1.01
C ILE A 56 3.30 3.29 -1.71
N LYS A 57 2.05 3.77 -1.84
CA LYS A 57 1.74 5.08 -2.41
C LYS A 57 2.42 6.19 -1.60
N LEU A 58 2.26 6.18 -0.27
CA LEU A 58 2.79 7.23 0.61
C LEU A 58 4.32 7.24 0.69
N HIS A 59 4.95 6.07 0.69
CA HIS A 59 6.40 5.98 0.76
C HIS A 59 7.06 6.16 -0.60
N ARG A 60 6.60 5.43 -1.63
CA ARG A 60 7.26 5.36 -2.94
C ARG A 60 6.70 6.33 -3.97
N GLY A 61 5.61 7.04 -3.65
CA GLY A 61 4.89 7.88 -4.61
C GLY A 61 4.29 7.10 -5.78
N LYS A 62 4.10 5.78 -5.64
CA LYS A 62 3.56 4.91 -6.71
C LYS A 62 2.16 4.45 -6.36
N LEU A 63 1.19 4.82 -7.20
CA LEU A 63 -0.15 4.25 -7.15
C LEU A 63 -0.17 2.90 -7.87
N LEU A 64 -0.65 1.86 -7.21
CA LEU A 64 -0.89 0.55 -7.80
C LEU A 64 -2.38 0.46 -8.18
N GLU A 65 -2.68 0.47 -9.48
CA GLU A 65 -4.06 0.41 -9.98
C GLU A 65 -4.43 -0.99 -10.49
N LYS A 66 -3.45 -1.72 -11.04
CA LYS A 66 -3.70 -3.04 -11.60
C LYS A 66 -3.85 -4.07 -10.48
N PRO A 67 -4.90 -4.90 -10.48
CA PRO A 67 -5.08 -5.96 -9.48
C PRO A 67 -3.88 -6.90 -9.36
N SER A 68 -3.22 -7.20 -10.49
CA SER A 68 -2.02 -8.03 -10.54
C SER A 68 -0.81 -7.39 -9.84
N GLU A 69 -0.63 -6.07 -9.95
CA GLU A 69 0.44 -5.35 -9.23
C GLU A 69 0.16 -5.30 -7.73
N ILE A 70 -1.09 -5.08 -7.34
CA ILE A 70 -1.53 -5.09 -5.94
C ILE A 70 -1.27 -6.46 -5.33
N LYS A 71 -1.67 -7.54 -6.01
CA LYS A 71 -1.45 -8.91 -5.56
C LYS A 71 0.05 -9.19 -5.37
N LYS A 72 0.89 -8.87 -6.37
CA LYS A 72 2.36 -9.04 -6.28
C LYS A 72 2.95 -8.26 -5.10
N ALA A 73 2.52 -7.04 -4.87
CA ALA A 73 2.99 -6.22 -3.76
C ALA A 73 2.60 -6.83 -2.40
N LYS A 74 1.34 -7.25 -2.26
CA LYS A 74 0.83 -7.93 -1.05
C LYS A 74 1.58 -9.24 -0.77
N SER A 75 1.76 -10.09 -1.78
CA SER A 75 2.46 -11.38 -1.62
C SER A 75 3.92 -11.21 -1.21
N LYS A 76 4.62 -10.18 -1.73
CA LYS A 76 6.00 -9.87 -1.29
C LYS A 76 6.10 -9.49 0.19
N ILE A 77 5.05 -8.88 0.74
CA ILE A 77 5.05 -8.36 2.11
C ILE A 77 4.51 -9.40 3.10
N ILE A 78 3.30 -9.90 2.84
CA ILE A 78 2.53 -10.72 3.80
C ILE A 78 2.64 -12.23 3.49
N LYS A 79 3.21 -12.63 2.34
CA LYS A 79 3.25 -14.03 1.86
C LYS A 79 1.85 -14.69 1.82
N ILE A 80 0.86 -13.93 1.34
CA ILE A 80 -0.50 -14.41 1.03
C ILE A 80 -0.60 -14.66 -0.47
#